data_AF-A0A117LWN0-F1
#
_entry.id   AF-A0A117LWN0-F1
#
_cell.length_a   1.000
_cell.length_b   1.000
_cell.length_c   1.000
_cell.angle_alpha   90.00
_cell.angle_beta   90.00
_cell.angle_gamma   90.00
#
_symmetry.space_group_name_H-M   'P 1'
#
loop_
_entity.id
_entity.type
_entity.pdbx_description
1 polymer ?
#
loop_
_entity_poly.entity_id
_entity_poly.type
_entity_poly.pdbx_seq_one_letter_code
_entity_poly.pdbx_strand_id
1 'polypeptide(L)'
;MKAFTNILLILIIVFVASTMPLFLSPIDYSSIITIPEDNEEDTLITFISKTGNKLSEPEVVDLEISTNLDVLLNRTSDPVLLMDVYKEGELIKSNQEIKLVDSLNLENDSYRLSNGSPLIISTKIGQKDLGLKNGSYRLVIRTGFTELTDKSVEITVQYSNDGIYVRSTNDTPSNLIGIPYYLSTEDDELVPVTEFVANNNSIHKLMEDAYLRESAIEGLYNPVGGINYIILRDSVIYIDIPGNDEVYNREDQKAENAYWAFVRPFSKIRGVVRVRFTVDNYVRESFFNGQNIRYSIPYENKNKLYMPILINERYFLNEKDIVDSNILSTDEIVDLMMEQIKSESSFEFSYAVEGQTLRLSIENYNTSQNIEVDKWDMLIESILYSVTSTDIINNLTIETFESGVENLGSYPVNKPITPKLYLNPIN
;
A
#
# COMPACT_ATOMS: atom_id res chain seq x y z
N MET A 1 -0.59 -30.07 -116.25
CA MET A 1 0.47 -30.38 -115.27
C MET A 1 1.03 -29.14 -114.59
N LYS A 2 1.42 -28.07 -115.30
CA LYS A 2 2.02 -26.85 -114.69
C LYS A 2 1.22 -26.21 -113.55
N ALA A 3 -0.12 -26.15 -113.67
CA ALA A 3 -0.98 -25.60 -112.61
C ALA A 3 -0.96 -26.44 -111.32
N PHE A 4 -0.92 -27.77 -111.45
CA PHE A 4 -0.83 -28.67 -110.29
C PHE A 4 0.54 -28.56 -109.61
N THR A 5 1.61 -28.43 -110.40
CA THR A 5 2.97 -28.21 -109.87
C THR A 5 3.06 -26.89 -109.10
N ASN A 6 2.43 -25.82 -109.58
CA ASN A 6 2.41 -24.53 -108.89
C ASN A 6 1.61 -24.58 -107.59
N ILE A 7 0.46 -25.28 -107.57
CA ILE A 7 -0.33 -25.47 -106.34
C ILE A 7 0.45 -26.27 -105.30
N LEU A 8 1.12 -27.34 -105.72
CA LEU A 8 1.97 -28.15 -104.84
C LEU A 8 3.13 -27.31 -104.26
N LEU A 9 3.73 -26.45 -105.08
CA LEU A 9 4.83 -25.59 -104.67
C LEU A 9 4.38 -24.55 -103.64
N ILE A 10 3.19 -23.96 -103.81
CA ILE A 10 2.59 -23.05 -102.81
C ILE A 10 2.33 -23.79 -101.50
N LEU A 11 1.79 -25.02 -101.55
CA LEU A 11 1.54 -25.84 -100.37
C LEU A 11 2.83 -26.16 -99.60
N ILE A 12 3.92 -26.46 -100.32
CA ILE A 12 5.24 -26.70 -99.72
C ILE A 12 5.77 -25.42 -99.07
N ILE A 13 5.66 -24.26 -99.72
CA ILE A 13 6.12 -22.98 -99.13
C ILE A 13 5.35 -22.68 -97.84
N VAL A 14 4.03 -22.86 -97.84
CA VAL A 14 3.20 -22.63 -96.65
C VAL A 14 3.56 -23.59 -95.51
N PHE A 15 3.79 -24.87 -95.82
CA PHE A 15 4.17 -25.87 -94.81
C PHE A 15 5.57 -25.65 -94.24
N VAL A 16 6.53 -25.19 -95.07
CA VAL A 16 7.89 -24.87 -94.62
C VAL A 16 7.92 -23.55 -93.84
N ALA A 17 7.13 -22.56 -94.24
CA ALA A 17 7.02 -21.30 -93.50
C ALA A 17 6.30 -21.45 -92.15
N SER A 18 5.31 -22.34 -92.05
CA SER A 18 4.59 -22.59 -90.79
C SER A 18 5.39 -23.39 -89.76
N THR A 19 6.48 -24.04 -90.16
CA THR A 19 7.31 -24.88 -89.31
C THR A 19 8.71 -24.29 -89.05
N MET A 20 8.98 -23.05 -89.49
CA MET A 20 10.18 -22.32 -89.07
C MET A 20 10.03 -21.90 -87.61
N PRO A 21 10.80 -22.46 -86.65
CA PRO A 21 10.86 -21.92 -85.31
C PRO A 21 11.51 -20.53 -85.40
N LEU A 22 10.75 -19.49 -85.07
CA LEU A 22 11.33 -18.18 -84.77
C LEU A 22 12.14 -18.33 -83.47
N PHE A 23 13.42 -18.66 -83.60
CA PHE A 23 14.36 -18.43 -82.51
C PHE A 23 14.51 -16.92 -82.36
N LEU A 24 13.69 -16.33 -81.48
CA LEU A 24 14.03 -15.07 -80.84
C LEU A 24 15.36 -15.33 -80.14
N SER A 25 16.45 -14.84 -80.72
CA SER A 25 17.74 -14.76 -80.05
C SER A 25 17.48 -14.18 -78.65
N PRO A 26 17.93 -14.83 -77.56
CA PRO A 26 17.81 -14.20 -76.25
C PRO A 26 18.51 -12.86 -76.35
N ILE A 27 17.75 -11.78 -76.15
CA ILE A 27 18.35 -10.48 -75.90
C ILE A 27 19.14 -10.67 -74.61
N ASP A 28 20.45 -10.52 -74.75
CA ASP A 28 21.40 -10.68 -73.67
C ASP A 28 21.25 -9.52 -72.68
N TYR A 29 20.52 -9.75 -71.58
CA TYR A 29 20.43 -8.83 -70.44
C TYR A 29 21.68 -8.92 -69.54
N SER A 30 22.78 -9.54 -69.96
CA SER A 30 24.04 -9.59 -69.19
C SER A 30 24.84 -8.29 -69.20
N SER A 31 24.41 -7.27 -69.95
CA SER A 31 24.77 -5.90 -69.60
C SER A 31 23.98 -5.50 -68.36
N ILE A 32 24.57 -5.83 -67.21
CA ILE A 32 24.15 -5.44 -65.87
C ILE A 32 23.83 -3.94 -65.91
N ILE A 33 22.54 -3.61 -66.01
CA ILE A 33 22.07 -2.41 -65.33
C ILE A 33 22.21 -2.79 -63.87
N THR A 34 23.34 -2.43 -63.26
CA THR A 34 23.40 -2.28 -61.81
C THR A 34 22.43 -1.16 -61.53
N ILE A 35 21.16 -1.51 -61.32
CA ILE A 35 20.34 -0.77 -60.40
C ILE A 35 21.18 -0.79 -59.12
N PRO A 36 21.62 0.36 -58.59
CA PRO A 36 22.18 0.35 -57.26
C PRO A 36 21.12 -0.34 -56.41
N GLU A 37 21.44 -1.49 -55.81
CA GLU A 37 20.81 -1.80 -54.54
C GLU A 37 21.21 -0.59 -53.68
N ASP A 38 20.31 0.39 -53.59
CA ASP A 38 20.33 1.28 -52.45
C ASP A 38 20.41 0.31 -51.28
N ASN A 39 21.49 0.41 -50.51
CA ASN A 39 21.54 -0.22 -49.20
C ASN A 39 20.41 0.46 -48.42
N GLU A 40 19.17 -0.03 -48.56
CA GLU A 40 18.06 0.35 -47.72
C GLU A 40 18.51 -0.06 -46.31
N GLU A 41 19.01 0.91 -45.55
CA GLU A 41 19.26 0.70 -44.14
C GLU A 41 17.94 0.24 -43.53
N ASP A 42 17.92 -0.96 -42.93
CA ASP A 42 16.74 -1.46 -42.25
C ASP A 42 16.28 -0.41 -41.23
N THR A 43 15.00 -0.04 -41.26
CA THR A 43 14.45 0.90 -40.29
C THR A 43 14.39 0.24 -38.92
N LEU A 44 15.32 0.62 -38.05
CA LEU A 44 15.38 0.20 -36.66
C LEU A 44 14.74 1.27 -35.80
N ILE A 45 13.66 0.92 -35.12
CA ILE A 45 13.02 1.75 -34.10
C ILE A 45 13.25 1.08 -32.74
N THR A 46 13.65 1.81 -31.72
CA THR A 46 13.79 1.28 -30.36
C THR A 46 12.80 1.94 -29.43
N PHE A 47 12.39 1.22 -28.39
CA PHE A 47 11.50 1.70 -27.34
C PHE A 47 12.05 1.22 -26.01
N ILE A 48 12.54 2.13 -25.17
CA ILE A 48 13.26 1.81 -23.94
C ILE A 48 12.84 2.74 -22.79
N SER A 49 13.07 2.29 -21.55
CA SER A 49 13.03 3.18 -20.38
C SER A 49 14.36 3.92 -20.27
N LYS A 50 14.31 5.24 -20.26
CA LYS A 50 15.49 6.09 -20.04
C LYS A 50 15.84 6.21 -18.55
N THR A 51 14.83 6.17 -17.69
CA THR A 51 14.98 6.21 -16.23
C THR A 51 15.58 4.90 -15.68
N GLY A 52 15.43 3.79 -16.41
CA GLY A 52 15.92 2.46 -16.05
C GLY A 52 14.81 1.45 -15.83
N ASN A 53 15.20 0.18 -15.62
CA ASN A 53 14.27 -0.96 -15.62
C ASN A 53 13.98 -1.51 -14.22
N LYS A 54 14.65 -0.99 -13.18
CA LYS A 54 14.44 -1.34 -11.78
C LYS A 54 14.39 -0.05 -10.96
N LEU A 55 13.23 0.26 -10.41
CA LEU A 55 12.95 1.51 -9.72
C LEU A 55 12.36 1.24 -8.33
N SER A 56 12.68 2.10 -7.37
CA SER A 56 12.05 2.10 -6.04
C SER A 56 11.22 3.38 -5.94
N GLU A 57 9.94 3.23 -5.64
CA GLU A 57 8.95 4.31 -5.48
C GLU A 57 8.96 5.36 -6.61
N PRO A 58 8.92 4.96 -7.90
CA PRO A 58 8.90 5.94 -8.98
C PRO A 58 7.54 6.64 -9.07
N GLU A 59 7.56 7.97 -9.13
CA GLU A 59 6.37 8.78 -9.49
C GLU A 59 6.22 8.93 -11.00
N VAL A 60 7.34 9.10 -11.71
CA VAL A 60 7.40 9.34 -13.16
C VAL A 60 8.50 8.47 -13.77
N VAL A 61 8.25 7.99 -14.99
CA VAL A 61 9.26 7.37 -15.84
C VAL A 61 9.32 8.06 -17.19
N ASP A 62 10.54 8.25 -17.69
CA ASP A 62 10.80 8.71 -19.05
C ASP A 62 11.03 7.51 -19.97
N LEU A 63 10.19 7.41 -21.00
CA LEU A 63 10.31 6.43 -22.06
C LEU A 63 10.88 7.10 -23.31
N GLU A 64 11.78 6.42 -24.00
CA GLU A 64 12.46 6.94 -25.19
C GLU A 64 12.14 6.07 -26.40
N ILE A 65 11.68 6.72 -27.47
CA ILE A 65 11.54 6.13 -28.80
C ILE A 65 12.59 6.76 -29.70
N SER A 66 13.46 5.94 -30.30
CA SER A 66 14.52 6.42 -31.20
C SER A 66 14.58 5.57 -32.47
N THR A 67 15.20 6.12 -33.52
CA THR A 67 15.32 5.44 -34.81
C THR A 67 16.59 5.84 -35.55
N ASN A 68 17.05 5.00 -36.47
CA ASN A 68 18.18 5.28 -37.36
C ASN A 68 17.79 6.07 -38.63
N LEU A 69 16.50 6.16 -38.97
CA LEU A 69 16.02 6.85 -40.17
C LEU A 69 14.83 7.77 -39.84
N ASP A 70 14.50 8.74 -40.70
CA ASP A 70 13.29 9.55 -40.50
C ASP A 70 12.04 8.67 -40.70
N VAL A 71 11.22 8.52 -39.65
CA VAL A 71 10.01 7.68 -39.64
C VAL A 71 8.80 8.49 -39.17
N LEU A 72 7.63 8.21 -39.75
CA LEU A 72 6.36 8.73 -39.26
C LEU A 72 5.70 7.68 -38.36
N LEU A 73 5.53 8.00 -37.08
CA LEU A 73 4.81 7.15 -36.13
C LEU A 73 3.31 7.46 -36.21
N ASN A 74 2.48 6.45 -36.48
CA ASN A 74 1.03 6.61 -36.65
C ASN A 74 0.28 6.03 -35.46
N ARG A 75 -0.51 6.87 -34.79
CA ARG A 75 -1.32 6.47 -33.62
C ARG A 75 -2.57 5.71 -34.07
N THR A 76 -2.82 4.56 -33.44
CA THR A 76 -3.95 3.67 -33.77
C THR A 76 -5.07 3.67 -32.72
N SER A 77 -4.80 4.17 -31.52
CA SER A 77 -5.72 4.16 -30.40
C SER A 77 -5.56 5.39 -29.50
N ASP A 78 -6.63 5.71 -28.75
CA ASP A 78 -6.72 6.94 -27.97
C ASP A 78 -6.11 6.90 -26.54
N PRO A 79 -5.41 5.82 -26.14
CA PRO A 79 -4.27 6.00 -25.24
C PRO A 79 -2.94 5.80 -25.98
N VAL A 80 -2.06 6.80 -25.88
CA VAL A 80 -0.68 6.74 -26.45
C VAL A 80 0.13 5.63 -25.79
N LEU A 81 -0.07 5.41 -24.49
CA LEU A 81 0.58 4.37 -23.71
C LEU A 81 -0.45 3.53 -22.95
N LEU A 82 -0.24 2.22 -22.98
CA LEU A 82 -1.00 1.22 -22.26
C LEU A 82 -0.08 0.42 -21.34
N MET A 83 -0.58 0.00 -20.19
CA MET A 83 0.18 -0.78 -19.23
C MET A 83 -0.56 -2.02 -18.76
N ASP A 84 0.17 -3.12 -18.70
CA ASP A 84 -0.19 -4.28 -17.89
C ASP A 84 0.64 -4.31 -16.62
N VAL A 85 0.01 -4.62 -15.49
CA VAL A 85 0.64 -4.69 -14.17
C VAL A 85 0.62 -6.12 -13.69
N TYR A 86 1.80 -6.66 -13.37
CA TYR A 86 1.96 -8.00 -12.82
C TYR A 86 2.48 -7.95 -11.38
N LYS A 87 1.95 -8.80 -10.51
CA LYS A 87 2.48 -9.07 -9.17
C LYS A 87 2.76 -10.56 -9.06
N GLU A 88 3.98 -10.93 -8.65
CA GLU A 88 4.38 -12.35 -8.49
C GLU A 88 4.13 -13.23 -9.73
N GLY A 89 4.17 -12.61 -10.92
CA GLY A 89 3.91 -13.29 -12.20
C GLY A 89 2.45 -13.31 -12.64
N GLU A 90 1.51 -12.94 -11.77
CA GLU A 90 0.08 -12.85 -12.10
C GLU A 90 -0.30 -11.46 -12.58
N LEU A 91 -1.14 -11.41 -13.63
CA LEU A 91 -1.68 -10.17 -14.19
C LEU A 91 -2.78 -9.63 -13.27
N ILE A 92 -2.56 -8.47 -12.66
CA ILE A 92 -3.52 -7.86 -11.72
C ILE A 92 -4.34 -6.72 -12.34
N LYS A 93 -3.75 -5.99 -13.31
CA LYS A 93 -4.43 -4.95 -14.10
C LYS A 93 -3.95 -5.04 -15.53
N SER A 94 -4.85 -4.91 -16.50
CA SER A 94 -4.52 -4.98 -17.92
C SER A 94 -5.01 -3.78 -18.70
N ASN A 95 -4.27 -3.42 -19.76
CA ASN A 95 -4.55 -2.33 -20.68
C ASN A 95 -4.94 -1.03 -19.97
N GLN A 96 -4.24 -0.70 -18.88
CA GLN A 96 -4.46 0.54 -18.16
C GLN A 96 -3.88 1.70 -18.97
N GLU A 97 -4.69 2.71 -19.22
CA GLU A 97 -4.20 3.96 -19.78
C GLU A 97 -3.26 4.63 -18.77
N ILE A 98 -2.06 5.01 -19.22
CA ILE A 98 -1.10 5.72 -18.39
C ILE A 98 -1.15 7.22 -18.71
N LYS A 99 -1.29 8.04 -17.67
CA LYS A 99 -1.33 9.50 -17.84
C LYS A 99 0.06 10.01 -18.24
N LEU A 100 0.09 10.85 -19.26
CA LEU A 100 1.30 11.59 -19.64
C LEU A 100 1.48 12.78 -18.70
N VAL A 101 2.73 13.11 -18.38
CA VAL A 101 3.06 14.33 -17.62
C VAL A 101 2.81 15.56 -18.49
N ASP A 102 3.28 15.51 -19.74
CA ASP A 102 3.10 16.54 -20.75
C ASP A 102 2.24 16.02 -21.90
N SER A 103 1.43 16.91 -22.49
CA SER A 103 0.65 16.57 -23.68
C SER A 103 1.58 16.30 -24.86
N LEU A 104 1.45 15.12 -25.48
CA LEU A 104 2.14 14.82 -26.74
C LEU A 104 1.42 15.53 -27.89
N ASN A 105 2.12 16.42 -28.59
CA ASN A 105 1.57 17.10 -29.76
C ASN A 105 1.68 16.19 -30.99
N LEU A 106 0.55 15.74 -31.52
CA LEU A 106 0.45 14.89 -32.71
C LEU A 106 -0.19 15.69 -33.84
N GLU A 107 0.47 15.73 -35.00
CA GLU A 107 -0.10 16.32 -36.21
C GLU A 107 -0.90 15.23 -36.95
N ASN A 108 -2.22 15.38 -37.03
CA ASN A 108 -3.11 14.38 -37.67
C ASN A 108 -2.87 12.95 -37.15
N ASP A 109 -2.81 12.77 -35.82
CA ASP A 109 -2.53 11.48 -35.16
C ASP A 109 -1.17 10.86 -35.51
N SER A 110 -0.23 11.66 -36.03
CA SER A 110 1.11 11.22 -36.38
C SER A 110 2.21 12.05 -35.70
N TYR A 111 3.36 11.43 -35.48
CA TYR A 111 4.57 12.09 -34.99
C TYR A 111 5.74 11.78 -35.91
N ARG A 112 6.44 12.83 -36.39
CA ARG A 112 7.64 12.66 -37.20
C ARG A 112 8.85 12.46 -36.29
N LEU A 113 9.37 11.25 -36.26
CA LEU A 113 10.58 10.88 -35.54
C LEU A 113 11.79 11.00 -36.47
N SER A 114 12.80 11.76 -36.08
CA SER A 114 14.00 11.99 -36.88
C SER A 114 15.23 11.31 -36.30
N ASN A 115 16.16 10.90 -37.17
CA ASN A 115 17.45 10.36 -36.73
C ASN A 115 18.18 11.39 -35.84
N GLY A 116 18.68 10.93 -34.69
CA GLY A 116 19.37 11.75 -33.70
C GLY A 116 18.47 12.65 -32.85
N SER A 117 17.15 12.59 -33.03
CA SER A 117 16.17 13.35 -32.24
C SER A 117 15.11 12.41 -31.65
N PRO A 118 15.41 11.72 -30.53
CA PRO A 118 14.48 10.76 -29.95
C PRO A 118 13.25 11.45 -29.36
N LEU A 119 12.11 10.76 -29.43
CA LEU A 119 10.89 11.16 -28.73
C LEU A 119 10.96 10.67 -27.28
N ILE A 120 10.89 11.60 -26.34
CA ILE A 120 10.83 11.30 -24.90
C ILE A 120 9.40 11.51 -24.41
N ILE A 121 8.84 10.49 -23.76
CA ILE A 121 7.50 10.51 -23.19
C ILE A 121 7.61 10.27 -21.69
N SER A 122 7.30 11.30 -20.90
CA SER A 122 7.24 11.20 -19.44
C SER A 122 5.83 10.77 -19.01
N THR A 123 5.73 9.71 -18.21
CA THR A 123 4.45 9.14 -17.79
C THR A 123 4.39 8.87 -16.29
N LYS A 124 3.21 9.06 -15.71
CA LYS A 124 2.98 8.89 -14.27
C LYS A 124 2.78 7.42 -13.94
N ILE A 125 3.67 6.89 -13.11
CA ILE A 125 3.63 5.51 -12.61
C ILE A 125 3.64 5.48 -11.08
N GLY A 126 3.26 6.57 -10.41
CA GLY A 126 3.15 6.61 -8.95
C GLY A 126 2.20 5.55 -8.39
N GLN A 127 2.51 5.01 -7.21
CA GLN A 127 1.71 3.96 -6.56
C GLN A 127 0.21 4.33 -6.47
N LYS A 128 -0.06 5.58 -6.08
CA LYS A 128 -1.42 6.11 -5.91
C LYS A 128 -2.13 6.32 -7.25
N ASP A 129 -1.44 6.86 -8.25
CA ASP A 129 -1.98 7.05 -9.61
C ASP A 129 -2.40 5.71 -10.22
N LEU A 130 -1.67 4.65 -9.90
CA LEU A 130 -1.96 3.30 -10.35
C LEU A 130 -2.91 2.53 -9.42
N GLY A 131 -3.27 3.08 -8.25
CA GLY A 131 -4.09 2.40 -7.24
C GLY A 131 -3.54 1.02 -6.87
N LEU A 132 -2.24 0.94 -6.56
CA LEU A 132 -1.54 -0.30 -6.21
C LEU A 132 -1.22 -0.33 -4.70
N LYS A 133 -1.26 -1.52 -4.10
CA LYS A 133 -0.80 -1.73 -2.71
C LYS A 133 0.73 -1.80 -2.66
N ASN A 134 1.31 -1.86 -1.47
CA ASN A 134 2.75 -2.07 -1.30
C ASN A 134 3.16 -3.42 -1.89
N GLY A 135 4.36 -3.46 -2.47
CA GLY A 135 4.94 -4.67 -3.03
C GLY A 135 5.80 -4.42 -4.28
N SER A 136 6.36 -5.51 -4.80
CA SER A 136 7.09 -5.53 -6.06
C SER A 136 6.15 -5.80 -7.22
N TYR A 137 6.23 -4.99 -8.28
CA TYR A 137 5.42 -5.13 -9.48
C TYR A 137 6.31 -5.13 -10.73
N ARG A 138 5.86 -5.83 -11.77
CA ARG A 138 6.41 -5.73 -13.11
C ARG A 138 5.40 -5.02 -14.01
N LEU A 139 5.77 -3.85 -14.49
CA LEU A 139 4.99 -3.02 -15.39
C LEU A 139 5.44 -3.33 -16.83
N VAL A 140 4.50 -3.71 -17.69
CA VAL A 140 4.76 -3.91 -19.12
C VAL A 140 4.04 -2.81 -19.88
N ILE A 141 4.81 -1.85 -20.37
CA ILE A 141 4.30 -0.66 -21.07
C ILE A 141 4.38 -0.88 -22.57
N ARG A 142 3.26 -0.64 -23.25
CA ARG A 142 3.07 -0.73 -24.70
C ARG A 142 2.64 0.63 -25.23
N THR A 143 2.91 0.87 -26.50
CA THR A 143 2.51 2.11 -27.19
C THR A 143 1.38 1.85 -28.18
N GLY A 144 0.57 2.88 -28.42
CA GLY A 144 -0.47 2.91 -29.45
C GLY A 144 0.03 3.21 -30.86
N PHE A 145 1.35 3.36 -31.08
CA PHE A 145 1.94 3.56 -32.40
C PHE A 145 2.04 2.24 -33.18
N THR A 146 1.56 2.25 -34.44
CA THR A 146 1.52 1.05 -35.31
C THR A 146 2.89 0.40 -35.47
N GLU A 147 3.92 1.24 -35.64
CA GLU A 147 5.30 0.87 -35.93
C GLU A 147 6.01 0.21 -34.73
N LEU A 148 5.36 0.17 -33.57
CA LEU A 148 5.88 -0.34 -32.30
C LEU A 148 4.94 -1.35 -31.64
N THR A 149 3.98 -1.90 -32.39
CA THR A 149 2.95 -2.82 -31.85
C THR A 149 3.54 -4.06 -31.16
N ASP A 150 4.71 -4.51 -31.62
CA ASP A 150 5.46 -5.65 -31.11
C ASP A 150 6.51 -5.29 -30.06
N LYS A 151 6.65 -4.01 -29.70
CA LYS A 151 7.64 -3.52 -28.73
C LYS A 151 6.98 -3.14 -27.41
N SER A 152 7.65 -3.49 -26.33
CA SER A 152 7.25 -3.10 -24.98
C SER A 152 8.46 -2.74 -24.13
N VAL A 153 8.22 -1.96 -23.10
CA VAL A 153 9.19 -1.64 -22.06
C VAL A 153 8.76 -2.34 -20.77
N GLU A 154 9.65 -3.15 -20.21
CA GLU A 154 9.42 -3.79 -18.92
C GLU A 154 10.18 -3.07 -17.81
N ILE A 155 9.45 -2.67 -16.77
CA ILE A 155 9.99 -1.98 -15.59
C ILE A 155 9.58 -2.75 -14.35
N THR A 156 10.55 -3.10 -13.52
CA THR A 156 10.29 -3.61 -12.17
C THR A 156 10.25 -2.44 -11.20
N VAL A 157 9.16 -2.30 -10.47
CA VAL A 157 8.97 -1.24 -9.48
C VAL A 157 8.74 -1.86 -8.10
N GLN A 158 9.35 -1.27 -7.09
CA GLN A 158 9.06 -1.56 -5.70
C GLN A 158 8.30 -0.37 -5.13
N TYR A 159 7.08 -0.59 -4.64
CA TYR A 159 6.36 0.43 -3.86
C TYR A 159 6.35 0.03 -2.39
N SER A 160 6.87 0.92 -1.55
CA SER A 160 6.63 0.95 -0.12
C SER A 160 5.86 2.24 0.14
N ASN A 161 4.70 2.14 0.78
CA ASN A 161 4.07 3.31 1.34
C ASN A 161 4.73 3.55 2.70
N ASP A 162 5.60 4.55 2.78
CA ASP A 162 6.17 5.03 4.03
C ASP A 162 5.11 5.85 4.76
N GLY A 163 4.07 5.16 5.28
CA GLY A 163 2.97 5.82 5.98
C GLY A 163 3.47 6.70 7.13
N ILE A 164 2.68 7.68 7.53
CA ILE A 164 3.10 8.64 8.56
C ILE A 164 2.67 8.13 9.93
N TYR A 165 3.57 8.17 10.91
CA TYR A 165 3.18 7.97 12.29
C TYR A 165 2.80 9.29 12.97
N VAL A 166 1.64 9.30 13.64
CA VAL A 166 1.21 10.44 14.45
C VAL A 166 1.38 10.08 15.91
N ARG A 167 2.41 10.66 16.53
CA ARG A 167 2.76 10.45 17.93
C ARG A 167 1.58 10.68 18.88
N SER A 168 1.56 9.94 19.96
CA SER A 168 0.66 10.17 21.09
C SER A 168 0.78 11.59 21.64
N THR A 169 -0.25 12.05 22.37
CA THR A 169 -0.25 13.38 22.98
C THR A 169 -0.91 13.42 24.36
N ASN A 170 -0.49 14.37 25.20
CA ASN A 170 -1.25 14.79 26.39
C ASN A 170 -2.02 16.09 26.12
N ASP A 171 -1.70 16.77 25.02
CA ASP A 171 -2.31 18.04 24.67
C ASP A 171 -3.73 17.79 24.18
N THR A 172 -4.66 18.51 24.79
CA THR A 172 -6.06 18.54 24.35
C THR A 172 -6.33 19.91 23.75
N PRO A 173 -6.87 20.02 22.54
CA PRO A 173 -7.26 21.32 21.99
C PRO A 173 -8.26 22.02 22.91
N SER A 174 -8.27 23.36 22.87
CA SER A 174 -9.14 24.16 23.73
C SER A 174 -10.62 23.79 23.55
N ASN A 175 -11.33 23.58 24.66
CA ASN A 175 -12.74 23.17 24.73
C ASN A 175 -13.07 21.76 24.19
N LEU A 176 -12.06 20.95 23.87
CA LEU A 176 -12.25 19.55 23.49
C LEU A 176 -11.89 18.60 24.65
N ILE A 177 -12.30 17.35 24.52
CA ILE A 177 -11.88 16.23 25.35
C ILE A 177 -11.52 15.06 24.42
N GLY A 178 -10.43 14.35 24.74
CA GLY A 178 -10.07 13.11 24.04
C GLY A 178 -10.93 11.94 24.51
N ILE A 179 -11.63 11.29 23.57
CA ILE A 179 -12.42 10.09 23.80
C ILE A 179 -11.67 8.87 23.23
N PRO A 180 -11.21 7.93 24.09
CA PRO A 180 -10.61 6.70 23.61
C PRO A 180 -11.70 5.70 23.22
N TYR A 181 -11.60 5.09 22.04
CA TYR A 181 -12.47 4.02 21.60
C TYR A 181 -11.72 3.13 20.59
N TYR A 182 -12.38 2.08 20.11
CA TYR A 182 -11.77 1.12 19.20
C TYR A 182 -12.54 1.04 17.88
N LEU A 183 -11.80 1.08 16.80
CA LEU A 183 -12.28 0.80 15.45
C LEU A 183 -11.77 -0.58 15.00
N SER A 184 -12.30 -1.11 13.90
CA SER A 184 -11.85 -2.37 13.32
C SER A 184 -11.33 -2.18 11.91
N THR A 185 -10.33 -2.97 11.54
CA THR A 185 -9.84 -3.12 10.15
C THR A 185 -10.67 -4.15 9.38
N GLU A 186 -10.49 -4.19 8.04
CA GLU A 186 -11.03 -5.20 7.10
C GLU A 186 -10.82 -6.65 7.57
N ASP A 187 -9.69 -6.91 8.23
CA ASP A 187 -9.29 -8.22 8.73
C ASP A 187 -9.72 -8.49 10.19
N ASP A 188 -10.67 -7.70 10.69
CA ASP A 188 -11.22 -7.83 12.05
C ASP A 188 -10.16 -7.65 13.15
N GLU A 189 -9.17 -6.77 12.96
CA GLU A 189 -8.29 -6.31 14.04
C GLU A 189 -8.85 -5.05 14.71
N LEU A 190 -8.94 -5.06 16.05
CA LEU A 190 -9.36 -3.89 16.83
C LEU A 190 -8.22 -2.91 17.05
N VAL A 191 -8.37 -1.68 16.57
CA VAL A 191 -7.37 -0.61 16.64
C VAL A 191 -7.82 0.46 17.64
N PRO A 192 -7.02 0.76 18.68
CA PRO A 192 -7.33 1.84 19.61
C PRO A 192 -7.15 3.19 18.91
N VAL A 193 -8.09 4.11 19.09
CA VAL A 193 -8.02 5.49 18.58
C VAL A 193 -8.47 6.47 19.66
N THR A 194 -8.00 7.71 19.58
CA THR A 194 -8.51 8.81 20.41
C THR A 194 -9.04 9.94 19.55
N GLU A 195 -10.34 10.22 19.60
CA GLU A 195 -10.93 11.38 18.91
C GLU A 195 -11.07 12.58 19.86
N PHE A 196 -10.78 13.79 19.39
CA PHE A 196 -11.02 15.01 20.15
C PHE A 196 -12.39 15.61 19.81
N VAL A 197 -13.31 15.59 20.78
CA VAL A 197 -14.70 16.06 20.60
C VAL A 197 -15.05 17.17 21.57
N ALA A 198 -16.13 17.91 21.29
CA ALA A 198 -16.60 18.98 22.17
C ALA A 198 -16.97 18.45 23.55
N ASN A 199 -16.45 19.07 24.61
CA ASN A 199 -16.74 18.67 25.99
C ASN A 199 -18.12 19.18 26.45
N ASN A 200 -19.19 18.60 25.91
CA ASN A 200 -20.58 19.01 26.16
C ASN A 200 -21.43 17.93 26.84
N ASN A 201 -20.86 16.75 27.10
CA ASN A 201 -21.55 15.60 27.69
C ASN A 201 -20.59 14.75 28.52
N SER A 202 -21.10 13.73 29.20
CA SER A 202 -20.29 12.75 29.91
C SER A 202 -19.48 11.88 28.95
N ILE A 203 -18.27 11.47 29.34
CA ILE A 203 -17.34 10.71 28.48
C ILE A 203 -17.97 9.44 27.88
N HIS A 204 -18.78 8.71 28.65
CA HIS A 204 -19.43 7.50 28.17
C HIS A 204 -20.49 7.77 27.09
N LYS A 205 -21.18 8.92 27.17
CA LYS A 205 -22.11 9.36 26.13
C LYS A 205 -21.40 9.83 24.88
N LEU A 206 -20.28 10.54 25.02
CA LEU A 206 -19.46 10.93 23.88
C LEU A 206 -18.88 9.71 23.15
N MET A 207 -18.49 8.67 23.87
CA MET A 207 -18.05 7.39 23.29
C MET A 207 -19.20 6.64 22.60
N GLU A 208 -20.40 6.62 23.20
CA GLU A 208 -21.61 6.08 22.56
C GLU A 208 -21.91 6.80 21.22
N ASP A 209 -21.85 8.14 21.21
CA ASP A 209 -22.05 8.94 20.00
C ASP A 209 -20.97 8.63 18.93
N ALA A 210 -19.72 8.39 19.33
CA ALA A 210 -18.63 8.00 18.42
C ALA A 210 -18.84 6.61 17.78
N TYR A 211 -19.46 5.68 18.51
CA TYR A 211 -19.79 4.36 17.99
C TYR A 211 -20.98 4.37 17.02
N LEU A 212 -21.93 5.30 17.20
CA LEU A 212 -23.15 5.38 16.38
C LEU A 212 -22.98 6.15 15.06
N ARG A 213 -21.84 6.81 14.85
CA ARG A 213 -21.51 7.53 13.61
C ARG A 213 -20.62 6.69 12.68
N GLU A 214 -20.44 7.09 11.43
CA GLU A 214 -19.43 6.45 10.57
C GLU A 214 -18.01 6.87 11.01
N SER A 215 -17.05 5.96 10.83
CA SER A 215 -15.64 6.25 11.08
C SER A 215 -15.16 7.38 10.16
N ALA A 216 -14.46 8.35 10.74
CA ALA A 216 -13.81 9.41 9.97
C ALA A 216 -12.48 8.97 9.33
N ILE A 217 -12.01 7.75 9.64
CA ILE A 217 -10.74 7.21 9.16
C ILE A 217 -11.05 6.16 8.10
N GLU A 218 -10.60 6.41 6.88
CA GLU A 218 -10.70 5.44 5.78
C GLU A 218 -9.95 4.14 6.13
N GLY A 219 -10.50 3.00 5.77
CA GLY A 219 -9.94 1.67 6.11
C GLY A 219 -10.23 1.20 7.54
N LEU A 220 -10.89 2.03 8.35
CA LEU A 220 -11.37 1.68 9.69
C LEU A 220 -12.87 1.86 9.80
N TYR A 221 -13.52 1.03 10.61
CA TYR A 221 -14.96 1.06 10.78
C TYR A 221 -15.38 0.72 12.21
N ASN A 222 -16.60 1.13 12.57
CA ASN A 222 -17.13 0.86 13.90
C ASN A 222 -17.45 -0.64 14.05
N PRO A 223 -16.89 -1.33 15.06
CA PRO A 223 -17.09 -2.77 15.26
C PRO A 223 -18.38 -3.12 16.00
N VAL A 224 -19.16 -2.12 16.43
CA VAL A 224 -20.37 -2.31 17.23
C VAL A 224 -21.62 -1.98 16.41
N GLY A 225 -22.73 -2.66 16.73
CA GLY A 225 -24.04 -2.40 16.15
C GLY A 225 -24.82 -1.33 16.92
N GLY A 226 -26.14 -1.47 16.93
CA GLY A 226 -27.03 -0.61 17.70
C GLY A 226 -26.75 -0.64 19.20
N ILE A 227 -27.06 0.45 19.89
CA ILE A 227 -26.90 0.60 21.34
C ILE A 227 -28.22 1.13 21.90
N ASN A 228 -28.76 0.48 22.93
CA ASN A 228 -29.98 0.97 23.58
C ASN A 228 -29.64 2.11 24.55
N TYR A 229 -28.62 1.92 25.39
CA TYR A 229 -28.00 2.98 26.19
C TYR A 229 -26.67 2.53 26.81
N ILE A 230 -25.83 3.52 27.12
CA ILE A 230 -24.70 3.38 28.05
C ILE A 230 -24.88 4.33 29.24
N ILE A 231 -24.69 3.83 30.46
CA ILE A 231 -24.74 4.63 31.68
C ILE A 231 -23.63 4.25 32.67
N LEU A 232 -23.08 5.24 33.37
CA LEU A 232 -22.17 5.05 34.51
C LEU A 232 -22.94 5.10 35.83
N ARG A 233 -22.84 4.04 36.65
CA ARG A 233 -23.43 4.00 37.99
C ARG A 233 -22.56 3.18 38.93
N ASP A 234 -22.29 3.71 40.13
CA ASP A 234 -21.57 3.01 41.20
C ASP A 234 -20.21 2.41 40.73
N SER A 235 -19.47 3.17 39.90
CA SER A 235 -18.19 2.75 39.28
C SER A 235 -18.31 1.59 38.28
N VAL A 236 -19.53 1.30 37.80
CA VAL A 236 -19.82 0.29 36.78
C VAL A 236 -20.44 0.96 35.56
N ILE A 237 -19.89 0.65 34.38
CA ILE A 237 -20.50 1.02 33.10
C ILE A 237 -21.50 -0.07 32.72
N TYR A 238 -22.77 0.30 32.58
CA TYR A 238 -23.83 -0.57 32.09
C TYR A 238 -24.08 -0.26 30.62
N ILE A 239 -24.03 -1.30 29.79
CA ILE A 239 -24.20 -1.23 28.35
C ILE A 239 -25.37 -2.14 28.00
N ASP A 240 -26.48 -1.54 27.56
CA ASP A 240 -27.62 -2.29 27.06
C ASP A 240 -27.61 -2.29 25.53
N ILE A 241 -27.73 -3.48 24.95
CA ILE A 241 -27.70 -3.69 23.50
C ILE A 241 -28.97 -4.40 23.02
N PRO A 242 -29.40 -4.14 21.78
CA PRO A 242 -30.50 -4.85 21.13
C PRO A 242 -30.17 -6.34 20.90
N GLY A 243 -31.08 -7.21 21.30
CA GLY A 243 -30.90 -8.67 21.17
C GLY A 243 -31.04 -9.20 19.75
N ASN A 244 -31.57 -8.41 18.81
CA ASN A 244 -31.78 -8.78 17.42
C ASN A 244 -30.76 -8.16 16.44
N ASP A 245 -29.74 -7.47 16.94
CA ASP A 245 -28.72 -6.85 16.10
C ASP A 245 -27.76 -7.88 15.51
N GLU A 246 -27.55 -7.81 14.20
CA GLU A 246 -26.75 -8.79 13.48
C GLU A 246 -25.28 -8.79 13.90
N VAL A 247 -24.72 -7.66 14.33
CA VAL A 247 -23.31 -7.57 14.73
C VAL A 247 -23.04 -8.45 15.94
N TYR A 248 -23.92 -8.43 16.94
CA TYR A 248 -23.70 -9.13 18.20
C TYR A 248 -24.11 -10.60 18.19
N ASN A 249 -25.00 -10.99 17.27
CA ASN A 249 -25.51 -12.36 17.13
C ASN A 249 -24.67 -13.24 16.20
N ARG A 250 -23.58 -12.71 15.62
CA ARG A 250 -22.65 -13.50 14.80
C ARG A 250 -21.90 -14.52 15.63
N GLU A 251 -21.57 -15.64 14.98
CA GLU A 251 -20.71 -16.71 15.51
C GLU A 251 -19.28 -16.57 14.95
N ASP A 252 -18.74 -15.35 14.94
CA ASP A 252 -17.43 -15.01 14.37
C ASP A 252 -16.69 -13.94 15.20
N GLN A 253 -15.47 -13.61 14.76
CA GLN A 253 -14.60 -12.62 15.41
C GLN A 253 -15.23 -11.23 15.50
N LYS A 254 -16.19 -10.87 14.64
CA LYS A 254 -16.82 -9.53 14.66
C LYS A 254 -17.67 -9.33 15.90
N ALA A 255 -18.39 -10.37 16.32
CA ALA A 255 -19.13 -10.32 17.57
C ALA A 255 -18.18 -10.18 18.78
N GLU A 256 -17.06 -10.90 18.79
CA GLU A 256 -16.04 -10.76 19.85
C GLU A 256 -15.38 -9.38 19.85
N ASN A 257 -15.13 -8.82 18.67
CA ASN A 257 -14.60 -7.48 18.52
C ASN A 257 -15.57 -6.42 19.06
N ALA A 258 -16.87 -6.58 18.81
CA ALA A 258 -17.88 -5.69 19.39
C ALA A 258 -17.83 -5.73 20.93
N TYR A 259 -17.71 -6.91 21.52
CA TYR A 259 -17.56 -7.08 22.96
C TYR A 259 -16.31 -6.35 23.49
N TRP A 260 -15.14 -6.55 22.87
CA TRP A 260 -13.90 -5.94 23.32
C TRP A 260 -13.84 -4.44 23.05
N ALA A 261 -14.45 -3.96 21.97
CA ALA A 261 -14.59 -2.53 21.69
C ALA A 261 -15.36 -1.82 22.80
N PHE A 262 -16.32 -2.47 23.45
CA PHE A 262 -16.93 -1.93 24.66
C PHE A 262 -16.07 -2.13 25.92
N VAL A 263 -15.56 -3.34 26.17
CA VAL A 263 -14.90 -3.61 27.45
C VAL A 263 -13.61 -2.79 27.64
N ARG A 264 -12.76 -2.72 26.61
CA ARG A 264 -11.41 -2.15 26.73
C ARG A 264 -11.40 -0.64 27.00
N PRO A 265 -12.06 0.23 26.21
CA PRO A 265 -11.95 1.68 26.41
C PRO A 265 -12.77 2.15 27.63
N PHE A 266 -13.95 1.57 27.88
CA PHE A 266 -14.78 1.96 29.04
C PHE A 266 -14.10 1.62 30.37
N SER A 267 -13.32 0.54 30.42
CA SER A 267 -12.54 0.19 31.61
C SER A 267 -11.34 1.11 31.84
N LYS A 268 -10.89 1.85 30.82
CA LYS A 268 -9.82 2.87 30.93
C LYS A 268 -10.36 4.22 31.45
N ILE A 269 -11.68 4.40 31.57
CA ILE A 269 -12.27 5.60 32.14
C ILE A 269 -11.95 5.67 33.64
N ARG A 270 -11.37 6.78 34.09
CA ARG A 270 -11.04 7.00 35.50
C ARG A 270 -12.26 6.80 36.41
N GLY A 271 -12.13 5.90 37.38
CA GLY A 271 -13.19 5.59 38.35
C GLY A 271 -14.17 4.52 37.88
N VAL A 272 -14.02 3.97 36.67
CA VAL A 272 -14.70 2.75 36.27
C VAL A 272 -13.88 1.55 36.73
N VAL A 273 -14.54 0.58 37.36
CA VAL A 273 -13.91 -0.65 37.87
C VAL A 273 -14.38 -1.86 37.06
N ARG A 274 -15.60 -1.82 36.50
CA ARG A 274 -16.19 -2.93 35.75
C ARG A 274 -17.11 -2.46 34.65
N VAL A 275 -17.27 -3.30 33.63
CA VAL A 275 -18.30 -3.17 32.58
C VAL A 275 -19.36 -4.26 32.78
N ARG A 276 -20.62 -3.97 32.50
CA ARG A 276 -21.70 -4.95 32.55
C ARG A 276 -22.62 -4.79 31.35
N PHE A 277 -22.95 -5.91 30.73
CA PHE A 277 -23.90 -5.93 29.63
C PHE A 277 -25.29 -6.38 30.08
N THR A 278 -26.30 -5.87 29.37
CA THR A 278 -27.65 -6.41 29.31
C THR A 278 -28.09 -6.46 27.85
N VAL A 279 -29.02 -7.38 27.54
CA VAL A 279 -29.59 -7.54 26.20
C VAL A 279 -31.09 -7.33 26.30
N ASP A 280 -31.60 -6.30 25.63
CA ASP A 280 -32.99 -5.82 25.76
C ASP A 280 -33.43 -5.61 27.22
N ASN A 281 -32.54 -5.05 28.06
CA ASN A 281 -32.69 -4.88 29.51
C ASN A 281 -32.71 -6.17 30.36
N TYR A 282 -32.38 -7.32 29.77
CA TYR A 282 -32.27 -8.59 30.49
C TYR A 282 -30.82 -9.04 30.63
N VAL A 283 -30.48 -9.60 31.78
CA VAL A 283 -29.18 -10.27 31.98
C VAL A 283 -29.22 -11.60 31.23
N ARG A 284 -28.23 -11.82 30.35
CA ARG A 284 -28.00 -13.10 29.68
C ARG A 284 -26.78 -13.79 30.26
N GLU A 285 -26.69 -15.10 30.04
CA GLU A 285 -25.52 -15.86 30.47
C GLU A 285 -24.33 -15.62 29.55
N SER A 286 -24.55 -15.78 28.25
CA SER A 286 -23.57 -15.51 27.20
C SER A 286 -24.18 -14.70 26.05
N PHE A 287 -23.30 -13.99 25.33
CA PHE A 287 -23.60 -13.27 24.10
C PHE A 287 -22.29 -12.98 23.34
N PHE A 288 -22.32 -12.29 22.20
CA PHE A 288 -21.11 -11.95 21.43
C PHE A 288 -20.22 -13.16 21.10
N ASN A 289 -20.74 -14.14 20.35
CA ASN A 289 -20.02 -15.40 20.09
C ASN A 289 -19.63 -16.19 21.37
N GLY A 290 -20.54 -16.27 22.35
CA GLY A 290 -20.37 -17.12 23.53
C GLY A 290 -19.60 -16.51 24.71
N GLN A 291 -19.21 -15.23 24.63
CA GLN A 291 -18.62 -14.50 25.77
C GLN A 291 -19.58 -14.46 26.96
N ASN A 292 -19.06 -14.70 28.16
CA ASN A 292 -19.86 -14.64 29.39
C ASN A 292 -20.17 -13.18 29.76
N ILE A 293 -21.45 -12.81 29.75
CA ILE A 293 -21.89 -11.46 30.06
C ILE A 293 -22.78 -11.38 31.32
N ARG A 294 -22.93 -12.49 32.04
CA ARG A 294 -23.79 -12.58 33.23
C ARG A 294 -23.33 -11.65 34.34
N TYR A 295 -22.02 -11.56 34.51
CA TYR A 295 -21.37 -10.85 35.59
C TYR A 295 -20.73 -9.56 35.09
N SER A 296 -20.48 -8.64 36.02
CA SER A 296 -19.66 -7.48 35.73
C SER A 296 -18.23 -7.92 35.43
N ILE A 297 -17.73 -7.52 34.27
CA ILE A 297 -16.42 -7.86 33.72
C ILE A 297 -15.39 -6.87 34.28
N PRO A 298 -14.40 -7.34 35.08
CA PRO A 298 -13.21 -6.55 35.34
C PRO A 298 -12.31 -6.58 34.11
N TYR A 299 -11.59 -5.51 33.85
CA TYR A 299 -10.57 -5.47 32.80
C TYR A 299 -9.30 -4.86 33.35
N GLU A 300 -8.21 -5.62 33.26
CA GLU A 300 -6.88 -5.14 33.57
C GLU A 300 -6.13 -4.98 32.24
N ASN A 301 -5.74 -3.74 31.93
CA ASN A 301 -4.96 -3.44 30.73
C ASN A 301 -3.49 -3.75 30.98
N LYS A 302 -3.16 -5.04 31.12
CA LYS A 302 -1.81 -5.51 31.43
C LYS A 302 -1.21 -6.35 30.31
N ASN A 303 0.12 -6.34 30.24
CA ASN A 303 0.92 -7.19 29.37
C ASN A 303 0.47 -7.13 27.90
N LYS A 304 0.32 -5.89 27.40
CA LYS A 304 -0.05 -5.58 26.02
C LYS A 304 1.19 -5.24 25.21
N LEU A 305 1.32 -5.86 24.06
CA LEU A 305 2.31 -5.50 23.06
C LEU A 305 1.69 -4.46 22.11
N TYR A 306 2.35 -3.34 21.90
CA TYR A 306 1.94 -2.31 20.95
C TYR A 306 2.83 -2.38 19.70
N MET A 307 2.24 -2.77 18.57
CA MET A 307 2.93 -2.90 17.28
C MET A 307 2.33 -1.97 16.24
N PRO A 308 3.15 -1.37 15.37
CA PRO A 308 2.64 -0.52 14.32
C PRO A 308 1.92 -1.34 13.25
N ILE A 309 0.74 -0.89 12.86
CA ILE A 309 0.02 -1.37 11.67
C ILE A 309 -0.17 -0.21 10.71
N LEU A 310 0.04 -0.45 9.42
CA LEU A 310 -0.18 0.55 8.38
C LEU A 310 -1.62 0.42 7.86
N ILE A 311 -2.43 1.45 8.07
CA ILE A 311 -3.78 1.54 7.51
C ILE A 311 -3.80 2.72 6.56
N ASN A 312 -4.02 2.42 5.28
CA ASN A 312 -3.86 3.35 4.17
C ASN A 312 -2.47 4.00 4.16
N GLU A 313 -2.37 5.23 4.66
CA GLU A 313 -1.14 6.05 4.68
C GLU A 313 -0.69 6.41 6.09
N ARG A 314 -1.30 5.81 7.12
CA ARG A 314 -1.02 6.15 8.52
C ARG A 314 -0.68 4.91 9.33
N TYR A 315 0.37 5.02 10.13
CA TYR A 315 0.67 4.03 11.16
C TYR A 315 -0.17 4.27 12.41
N PHE A 316 -0.72 3.19 12.95
CA PHE A 316 -1.40 3.14 14.23
C PHE A 316 -0.68 2.13 15.12
N LEU A 317 -0.49 2.43 16.40
CA LEU A 317 -0.06 1.40 17.35
C LEU A 317 -1.25 0.54 17.73
N ASN A 318 -1.25 -0.70 17.26
CA ASN A 318 -2.24 -1.70 17.59
C ASN A 318 -1.83 -2.48 18.84
N GLU A 319 -2.78 -2.74 19.73
CA GLU A 319 -2.52 -3.51 20.95
C GLU A 319 -2.80 -5.00 20.73
N LYS A 320 -1.85 -5.84 21.15
CA LYS A 320 -1.92 -7.29 21.05
C LYS A 320 -1.71 -7.91 22.42
N ASP A 321 -2.50 -8.95 22.70
CA ASP A 321 -2.34 -9.74 23.91
C ASP A 321 -1.09 -10.63 23.78
N ILE A 322 -0.26 -10.66 24.82
CA ILE A 322 0.85 -11.60 24.88
C ILE A 322 0.32 -12.98 25.29
N VAL A 323 0.51 -13.95 24.40
CA VAL A 323 0.15 -15.35 24.62
C VAL A 323 0.86 -15.87 25.87
N ASP A 324 0.14 -16.63 26.69
CA ASP A 324 0.68 -17.25 27.91
C ASP A 324 1.22 -16.28 28.98
N SER A 325 0.91 -14.98 28.89
CA SER A 325 1.32 -13.97 29.88
C SER A 325 0.90 -14.27 31.33
N ASN A 326 -0.07 -15.17 31.55
CA ASN A 326 -0.51 -15.60 32.88
C ASN A 326 0.46 -16.58 33.58
N ILE A 327 1.35 -17.22 32.84
CA ILE A 327 2.30 -18.21 33.38
C ILE A 327 3.75 -17.74 33.32
N LEU A 328 4.02 -16.64 32.61
CA LEU A 328 5.33 -16.02 32.49
C LEU A 328 5.58 -15.04 33.64
N SER A 329 6.84 -14.92 34.05
CA SER A 329 7.30 -13.84 34.90
C SER A 329 7.28 -12.51 34.13
N THR A 330 7.23 -11.39 34.85
CA THR A 330 7.20 -10.08 34.20
C THR A 330 8.48 -9.78 33.41
N ASP A 331 9.64 -10.29 33.85
CA ASP A 331 10.89 -10.16 33.11
C ASP A 331 10.82 -10.92 31.77
N GLU A 332 10.32 -12.16 31.77
CA GLU A 332 10.10 -12.93 30.53
C GLU A 332 9.12 -12.24 29.58
N ILE A 333 8.08 -11.58 30.12
CA ILE A 333 7.11 -10.81 29.31
C ILE A 333 7.79 -9.61 28.66
N VAL A 334 8.61 -8.87 29.40
CA VAL A 334 9.37 -7.73 28.86
C VAL A 334 10.33 -8.21 27.79
N ASP A 335 11.03 -9.33 28.01
CA ASP A 335 11.96 -9.89 27.03
C ASP A 335 11.24 -10.25 25.73
N LEU A 336 10.08 -10.92 25.81
CA LEU A 336 9.26 -11.23 24.64
C LEU A 336 8.79 -9.96 23.90
N MET A 337 8.35 -8.92 24.62
CA MET A 337 7.97 -7.65 24.01
C MET A 337 9.13 -7.05 23.22
N MET A 338 10.32 -7.01 23.83
CA MET A 338 11.51 -6.40 23.23
C MET A 338 12.01 -7.22 22.03
N GLU A 339 12.01 -8.55 22.12
CA GLU A 339 12.37 -9.42 20.99
C GLU A 339 11.41 -9.24 19.82
N GLN A 340 10.10 -9.20 20.07
CA GLN A 340 9.11 -9.05 19.01
C GLN A 340 9.22 -7.67 18.33
N ILE A 341 9.33 -6.59 19.11
CA ILE A 341 9.56 -5.25 18.56
C ILE A 341 10.87 -5.23 17.76
N LYS A 342 11.96 -5.78 18.29
CA LYS A 342 13.25 -5.82 17.61
C LYS A 342 13.16 -6.57 16.28
N SER A 343 12.46 -7.71 16.24
CA SER A 343 12.32 -8.55 15.04
C SER A 343 11.57 -7.88 13.89
N GLU A 344 10.63 -6.98 14.18
CA GLU A 344 9.87 -6.22 13.18
C GLU A 344 10.50 -4.84 12.90
N SER A 345 11.52 -4.47 13.67
CA SER A 345 12.24 -3.21 13.52
C SER A 345 13.49 -3.42 12.66
N SER A 346 13.85 -2.43 11.85
CA SER A 346 15.16 -2.36 11.19
C SER A 346 16.25 -1.80 12.13
N PHE A 347 15.94 -1.63 13.42
CA PHE A 347 16.76 -0.90 14.38
C PHE A 347 17.49 -1.87 15.30
N GLU A 348 18.81 -1.66 15.44
CA GLU A 348 19.59 -2.34 16.46
C GLU A 348 19.58 -1.52 17.74
N PHE A 349 19.00 -2.11 18.79
CA PHE A 349 19.01 -1.59 20.14
C PHE A 349 19.21 -2.71 21.15
N SER A 350 19.66 -2.31 22.34
CA SER A 350 19.77 -3.14 23.54
C SER A 350 18.99 -2.48 24.68
N TYR A 351 18.63 -3.25 25.71
CA TYR A 351 17.87 -2.71 26.85
C TYR A 351 18.32 -3.32 28.17
N ALA A 352 18.02 -2.62 29.26
CA ALA A 352 18.17 -3.10 30.62
C ALA A 352 17.02 -2.58 31.50
N VAL A 353 16.54 -3.40 32.43
CA VAL A 353 15.52 -2.99 33.41
C VAL A 353 16.22 -2.59 34.71
N GLU A 354 15.99 -1.35 35.15
CA GLU A 354 16.52 -0.81 36.40
C GLU A 354 15.38 -0.29 37.29
N GLY A 355 14.93 -1.12 38.22
CA GLY A 355 13.80 -0.79 39.09
C GLY A 355 12.51 -0.65 38.27
N GLN A 356 11.94 0.56 38.20
CA GLN A 356 10.69 0.85 37.47
C GLN A 356 10.94 1.53 36.12
N THR A 357 12.18 1.49 35.63
CA THR A 357 12.61 2.15 34.40
C THR A 357 13.23 1.13 33.47
N LEU A 358 12.80 1.12 32.21
CA LEU A 358 13.53 0.44 31.13
C LEU A 358 14.51 1.43 30.50
N ARG A 359 15.80 1.09 30.45
CA ARG A 359 16.82 1.82 29.70
C ARG A 359 16.97 1.21 28.33
N LEU A 360 16.82 2.03 27.30
CA LEU A 360 16.97 1.66 25.89
C LEU A 360 18.25 2.28 25.36
N SER A 361 19.20 1.45 24.93
CA SER A 361 20.49 1.87 24.38
C SER A 361 20.49 1.75 22.86
N ILE A 362 20.73 2.87 22.16
CA ILE A 362 20.84 2.92 20.70
C ILE A 362 22.31 2.97 20.28
N GLU A 363 22.78 1.89 19.64
CA GLU A 363 24.22 1.69 19.36
C GLU A 363 24.71 2.39 18.08
N ASN A 364 23.84 2.64 17.09
CA ASN A 364 24.23 3.21 15.79
C ASN A 364 23.36 4.41 15.37
N TYR A 365 23.40 5.50 16.16
CA TYR A 365 22.60 6.70 15.88
C TYR A 365 23.01 7.40 14.57
N ASN A 366 24.31 7.54 14.27
CA ASN A 366 24.77 8.21 13.05
C ASN A 366 24.28 7.57 11.74
N THR A 367 24.16 6.23 11.67
CA THR A 367 23.61 5.55 10.49
C THR A 367 22.09 5.69 10.38
N SER A 368 21.43 6.14 11.46
CA SER A 368 19.99 6.28 11.57
C SER A 368 19.52 7.75 11.60
N GLN A 369 20.43 8.72 11.38
CA GLN A 369 20.09 10.14 11.21
C GLN A 369 19.25 10.42 9.94
N ASN A 370 19.29 9.53 8.95
CA ASN A 370 18.45 9.65 7.75
C ASN A 370 17.01 9.17 7.99
N ILE A 371 16.69 8.69 9.20
CA ILE A 371 15.37 8.18 9.54
C ILE A 371 14.47 9.35 9.95
N GLU A 372 13.26 9.34 9.41
CA GLU A 372 12.25 10.36 9.71
C GLU A 372 11.84 10.32 11.19
N VAL A 373 11.54 11.50 11.74
CA VAL A 373 11.22 11.70 13.16
C VAL A 373 10.04 10.84 13.60
N ASP A 374 9.04 10.67 12.74
CA ASP A 374 7.84 9.90 13.04
C ASP A 374 8.14 8.39 13.18
N LYS A 375 9.09 7.83 12.43
CA LYS A 375 9.51 6.43 12.58
C LYS A 375 10.23 6.19 13.90
N TRP A 376 11.05 7.16 14.34
CA TRP A 376 11.63 7.14 15.66
C TRP A 376 10.57 7.20 16.75
N ASP A 377 9.61 8.12 16.61
CA ASP A 377 8.49 8.25 17.55
C ASP A 377 7.66 6.96 17.61
N MET A 378 7.45 6.30 16.46
CA MET A 378 6.75 5.03 16.37
C MET A 378 7.46 3.91 17.13
N LEU A 379 8.77 3.73 16.90
CA LEU A 379 9.56 2.72 17.61
C LEU A 379 9.56 2.98 19.12
N ILE A 380 9.81 4.22 19.52
CA ILE A 380 9.88 4.61 20.94
C ILE A 380 8.53 4.41 21.61
N GLU A 381 7.43 4.80 20.97
CA GLU A 381 6.10 4.62 21.52
C GLU A 381 5.67 3.14 21.55
N SER A 382 6.01 2.33 20.53
CA SER A 382 5.81 0.87 20.59
C SER A 382 6.47 0.27 21.83
N ILE A 383 7.74 0.61 22.10
CA ILE A 383 8.45 0.14 23.28
C ILE A 383 7.79 0.70 24.55
N LEU A 384 7.61 2.01 24.63
CA LEU A 384 7.09 2.71 25.80
C LEU A 384 5.72 2.16 26.23
N TYR A 385 4.74 2.09 25.32
CA TYR A 385 3.41 1.61 25.64
C TYR A 385 3.41 0.12 25.97
N SER A 386 4.27 -0.69 25.32
CA SER A 386 4.38 -2.12 25.64
C SER A 386 4.90 -2.34 27.05
N VAL A 387 6.06 -1.77 27.38
CA VAL A 387 6.74 -2.04 28.65
C VAL A 387 5.98 -1.42 29.82
N THR A 388 5.32 -0.27 29.61
CA THR A 388 4.50 0.39 30.65
C THR A 388 3.09 -0.20 30.80
N SER A 389 2.73 -1.19 29.97
CA SER A 389 1.56 -2.04 30.23
C SER A 389 1.86 -3.14 31.25
N THR A 390 3.12 -3.33 31.65
CA THR A 390 3.49 -4.26 32.72
C THR A 390 3.29 -3.63 34.10
N ASP A 391 3.26 -4.45 35.16
CA ASP A 391 3.07 -3.95 36.53
C ASP A 391 4.34 -3.35 37.16
N ILE A 392 5.51 -3.50 36.50
CA ILE A 392 6.80 -3.16 37.11
C ILE A 392 7.47 -1.93 36.48
N ILE A 393 7.25 -1.65 35.19
CA ILE A 393 7.91 -0.55 34.49
C ILE A 393 6.91 0.61 34.33
N ASN A 394 7.31 1.80 34.77
CA ASN A 394 6.48 3.01 34.65
C ASN A 394 7.00 4.01 33.61
N ASN A 395 8.27 3.88 33.20
CA ASN A 395 8.90 4.82 32.30
C ASN A 395 10.04 4.19 31.49
N LEU A 396 10.37 4.86 30.39
CA LEU A 396 11.47 4.55 29.48
C LEU A 396 12.54 5.64 29.60
N THR A 397 13.82 5.29 29.57
CA THR A 397 14.92 6.25 29.37
C THR A 397 15.71 5.82 28.14
N ILE A 398 15.93 6.75 27.22
CA ILE A 398 16.70 6.51 26.00
C ILE A 398 18.14 6.95 26.25
N GLU A 399 19.10 6.11 25.93
CA GLU A 399 20.53 6.38 25.99
C GLU A 399 21.12 6.21 24.58
N THR A 400 22.03 7.12 24.22
CA THR A 400 22.79 7.04 22.96
C THR A 400 24.27 7.11 23.29
N PHE A 401 25.09 6.36 22.55
CA PHE A 401 26.55 6.38 22.75
C PHE A 401 27.23 7.59 22.10
N GLU A 402 26.46 8.45 21.42
CA GLU A 402 26.96 9.61 20.71
C GLU A 402 26.83 10.89 21.56
N SER A 403 27.92 11.63 21.67
CA SER A 403 27.94 12.88 22.42
C SER A 403 27.16 13.98 21.68
N GLY A 404 26.24 14.65 22.37
CA GLY A 404 25.53 15.84 21.86
C GLY A 404 24.14 15.56 21.29
N VAL A 405 23.64 14.33 21.36
CA VAL A 405 22.25 14.01 20.99
C VAL A 405 21.33 14.36 22.16
N GLU A 406 20.51 15.40 21.99
CA GLU A 406 19.53 15.82 23.01
C GLU A 406 18.20 15.07 22.89
N ASN A 407 17.79 14.71 21.67
CA ASN A 407 16.53 14.04 21.38
C ASN A 407 16.71 12.92 20.35
N LEU A 408 15.95 11.84 20.52
CA LEU A 408 15.75 10.78 19.54
C LEU A 408 14.31 10.88 19.04
N GLY A 409 14.13 11.25 17.77
CA GLY A 409 12.83 11.73 17.29
C GLY A 409 12.35 12.93 18.11
N SER A 410 11.13 12.85 18.61
CA SER A 410 10.52 13.85 19.50
C SER A 410 10.87 13.66 20.99
N TYR A 411 11.61 12.62 21.35
CA TYR A 411 11.77 12.19 22.74
C TYR A 411 13.15 12.55 23.30
N PRO A 412 13.22 13.03 24.56
CA PRO A 412 14.49 13.43 25.16
C PRO A 412 15.37 12.22 25.48
N VAL A 413 16.67 12.34 25.17
CA VAL A 413 17.70 11.38 25.60
C VAL A 413 18.08 11.67 27.06
N ASN A 414 18.41 10.62 27.82
CA ASN A 414 18.83 10.67 29.23
C ASN A 414 17.78 11.27 30.19
N LYS A 415 16.50 11.25 29.82
CA LYS A 415 15.39 11.66 30.69
C LYS A 415 14.30 10.59 30.72
N PRO A 416 13.60 10.41 31.85
CA PRO A 416 12.49 9.48 31.93
C PRO A 416 11.32 9.98 31.08
N ILE A 417 10.74 9.06 30.32
CA ILE A 417 9.60 9.24 29.42
C ILE A 417 8.46 8.36 29.92
N THR A 418 7.27 8.96 30.08
CA THR A 418 6.04 8.25 30.46
C THR A 418 5.06 8.23 29.30
N PRO A 419 4.21 7.19 29.17
CA PRO A 419 3.20 7.13 28.12
C PRO A 419 2.27 8.33 28.21
N LYS A 420 1.90 8.88 27.06
CA LYS A 420 0.92 9.96 26.99
C LYS A 420 -0.50 9.39 27.00
N LEU A 421 -1.47 10.21 27.39
CA LEU A 421 -2.84 9.78 27.61
C LEU A 421 -3.56 9.39 26.32
N TYR A 422 -3.31 10.12 25.23
CA TYR A 422 -4.04 9.97 23.98
C TYR A 422 -3.17 9.25 22.95
N LEU A 423 -3.35 7.93 22.87
CA LEU A 423 -2.75 7.08 21.84
C LEU A 423 -3.54 7.18 20.54
N ASN A 424 -2.85 7.12 19.40
CA ASN A 424 -3.44 7.21 18.06
C ASN A 424 -4.46 8.37 17.93
N PRO A 425 -4.05 9.62 18.21
CA PRO A 425 -4.96 10.76 18.20
C PRO A 425 -5.50 11.03 16.78
N ILE A 426 -6.79 11.27 16.65
CA ILE A 426 -7.47 11.63 15.41
C ILE A 426 -8.17 12.99 15.58
N ASN A 427 -8.19 13.74 14.48
CA ASN A 427 -8.55 15.17 14.29
C ASN A 427 -7.36 16.10 14.09
#